data_AF-X1FF75-F1
#
_entry.id   AF-X1FF75-F1
#
_cell.length_a   1.000
_cell.length_b   1.000
_cell.length_c   1.000
_cell.angle_alpha   90.00
_cell.angle_beta   90.00
_cell.angle_gamma   90.00
#
_symmetry.space_group_name_H-M   'P 1'
#
loop_
_entity.id
_entity.type
_entity.pdbx_description
1 polymer ?
#
loop_
_entity_poly.entity_id
_entity_poly.type
_entity_poly.pdbx_seq_one_letter_code
_entity_poly.pdbx_strand_id
1 'polypeptide(L)'
;EVMHRTHIGVDQDAEHILDQAVRCAVGDGWGGSMIATEITDILFNTPRAINAKTNLGMLNKDEVNLVIHGHEPTLSELIVELSNDKELIDYAKSKGAKGINVVGICCTANEILMRQGVAPIGNFLSQEIAVMTGAIELMVVDIQCIMQALGELTKKFHTKLVTTSPKCKITGSIHMEFKEDNGLELAREIIRMAIDNFSNRKGEVYIPEVTSDLIAGFSHEYIRYALGGRFRESFRPLNDAIIDGRGINWETISCMSMLLSGTNILVMRHPKAVNIIKEFIKELL
;
A
#
# COMPACT_ATOMS: atom_id res chain seq x y z
N GLU A 1 -10.41 27.64 2.55
CA GLU A 1 -11.31 28.36 1.63
C GLU A 1 -12.53 27.51 1.31
N VAL A 2 -12.39 26.30 0.76
CA VAL A 2 -13.52 25.40 0.42
C VAL A 2 -14.47 25.21 1.60
N MET A 3 -13.92 24.90 2.79
CA MET A 3 -14.69 24.74 4.02
C MET A 3 -15.48 25.99 4.46
N HIS A 4 -15.00 27.19 4.11
CA HIS A 4 -15.72 28.43 4.39
C HIS A 4 -16.82 28.66 3.34
N ARG A 5 -16.53 28.38 2.08
CA ARG A 5 -17.49 28.52 0.96
C ARG A 5 -18.73 27.65 1.14
N THR A 6 -18.58 26.48 1.77
CA THR A 6 -19.69 25.56 2.07
C THR A 6 -20.46 25.91 3.35
N HIS A 7 -20.13 27.01 4.03
CA HIS A 7 -20.82 27.44 5.24
C HIS A 7 -22.18 28.10 4.91
N ILE A 8 -23.10 28.08 5.88
CA ILE A 8 -24.42 28.72 5.77
C ILE A 8 -24.28 30.20 5.37
N GLY A 9 -25.03 30.62 4.35
CA GLY A 9 -25.11 32.01 3.89
C GLY A 9 -23.96 32.49 3.01
N VAL A 10 -23.08 31.59 2.54
CA VAL A 10 -21.96 31.96 1.66
C VAL A 10 -22.33 31.72 0.20
N ASP A 11 -21.81 30.68 -0.45
CA ASP A 11 -21.97 30.48 -1.89
C ASP A 11 -23.22 29.66 -2.20
N GLN A 12 -23.99 30.10 -3.20
CA GLN A 12 -25.27 29.48 -3.59
C GLN A 12 -25.35 29.19 -5.09
N ASP A 13 -24.26 29.44 -5.83
CA ASP A 13 -24.16 29.16 -7.26
C ASP A 13 -23.43 27.82 -7.47
N ALA A 14 -24.12 26.85 -8.07
CA ALA A 14 -23.61 25.51 -8.26
C ALA A 14 -22.37 25.45 -9.17
N GLU A 15 -22.31 26.27 -10.22
CA GLU A 15 -21.16 26.29 -11.13
C GLU A 15 -19.93 26.87 -10.43
N HIS A 16 -20.11 27.95 -9.69
CA HIS A 16 -19.04 28.59 -8.93
C HIS A 16 -18.51 27.72 -7.76
N ILE A 17 -19.39 26.96 -7.11
CA ILE A 17 -18.99 25.95 -6.12
C ILE A 17 -18.17 24.84 -6.79
N LEU A 18 -18.58 24.39 -7.98
CA LEU A 18 -17.86 23.36 -8.73
C LEU A 18 -16.46 23.83 -9.15
N ASP A 19 -16.33 25.06 -9.63
CA ASP A 19 -15.03 25.66 -9.97
C ASP A 19 -14.07 25.63 -8.77
N GLN A 20 -14.59 25.96 -7.58
CA GLN A 20 -13.78 25.91 -6.37
C GLN A 20 -13.44 24.47 -5.95
N ALA A 21 -14.32 23.50 -6.19
CA ALA A 21 -14.03 22.09 -5.96
C ALA A 21 -12.91 21.59 -6.90
N VAL A 22 -12.96 21.94 -8.19
CA VAL A 22 -11.90 21.64 -9.16
C VAL A 22 -10.58 22.26 -8.74
N ARG A 23 -10.60 23.54 -8.33
CA ARG A 23 -9.39 24.22 -7.81
C ARG A 23 -8.80 23.50 -6.60
N CYS A 24 -9.63 23.01 -5.68
CA CYS A 24 -9.16 22.22 -4.55
C CYS A 24 -8.51 20.90 -4.99
N ALA A 25 -9.14 20.18 -5.94
CA ALA A 25 -8.62 18.92 -6.46
C ALA A 25 -7.28 19.10 -7.19
N VAL A 26 -7.08 20.21 -7.90
CA VAL A 26 -5.76 20.55 -8.49
C VAL A 26 -4.69 20.70 -7.41
N GLY A 27 -5.03 21.30 -6.27
CA GLY A 27 -4.13 21.43 -5.12
C GLY A 27 -3.76 20.09 -4.47
N ASP A 28 -4.63 19.09 -4.54
CA ASP A 28 -4.31 17.72 -4.15
C ASP A 28 -3.36 17.06 -5.15
N GLY A 29 -3.74 17.00 -6.44
CA GLY A 29 -2.96 16.30 -7.47
C GLY A 29 -1.57 16.89 -7.70
N TRP A 30 -1.49 18.20 -7.97
CA TRP A 30 -0.23 18.90 -8.30
C TRP A 30 0.47 19.52 -7.09
N GLY A 31 -0.18 19.52 -5.92
CA GLY A 31 0.42 19.92 -4.66
C GLY A 31 0.74 18.68 -3.84
N GLY A 32 -0.22 18.18 -3.08
CA GLY A 32 -0.01 17.08 -2.13
C GLY A 32 0.60 15.82 -2.77
N SER A 33 -0.09 15.23 -3.73
CA SER A 33 0.26 13.93 -4.31
C SER A 33 1.57 13.97 -5.11
N MET A 34 1.77 14.97 -5.97
CA MET A 34 2.99 15.12 -6.76
C MET A 34 4.21 15.38 -5.86
N ILE A 35 4.12 16.33 -4.93
CA ILE A 35 5.23 16.65 -4.02
C ILE A 35 5.55 15.46 -3.12
N ALA A 36 4.53 14.77 -2.59
CA ALA A 36 4.76 13.57 -1.78
C ALA A 36 5.50 12.49 -2.58
N THR A 37 5.12 12.26 -3.84
CA THR A 37 5.79 11.26 -4.70
C THR A 37 7.26 11.62 -4.92
N GLU A 38 7.54 12.86 -5.34
CA GLU A 38 8.91 13.31 -5.63
C GLU A 38 9.82 13.28 -4.39
N ILE A 39 9.34 13.77 -3.25
CA ILE A 39 10.11 13.75 -2.00
C ILE A 39 10.36 12.31 -1.55
N THR A 40 9.35 11.43 -1.64
CA THR A 40 9.50 10.01 -1.28
C THR A 40 10.55 9.34 -2.17
N ASP A 41 10.57 9.64 -3.47
CA ASP A 41 11.57 9.12 -4.39
C ASP A 41 12.98 9.66 -4.11
N ILE A 42 13.10 10.91 -3.68
CA ILE A 42 14.39 11.49 -3.24
C ILE A 42 14.91 10.76 -1.98
N LEU A 43 14.02 10.47 -1.02
CA LEU A 43 14.40 9.87 0.26
C LEU A 43 14.66 8.36 0.16
N PHE A 44 13.84 7.64 -0.60
CA PHE A 44 13.81 6.17 -0.61
C PHE A 44 14.16 5.56 -1.98
N ASN A 45 14.59 6.39 -2.93
CA ASN A 45 14.88 6.07 -4.32
C ASN A 45 13.63 5.93 -5.21
N THR A 46 13.79 6.37 -6.46
CA THR A 46 12.80 6.18 -7.52
C THR A 46 12.58 4.70 -7.83
N PRO A 47 11.32 4.21 -7.84
CA PRO A 47 10.98 2.84 -8.18
C PRO A 47 11.51 2.38 -9.54
N ARG A 48 11.79 1.07 -9.65
CA ARG A 48 12.17 0.38 -10.90
C ARG A 48 11.45 -0.95 -10.98
N ALA A 49 11.37 -1.54 -12.18
CA ALA A 49 10.68 -2.82 -12.35
C ALA A 49 11.18 -3.87 -11.36
N ILE A 50 10.24 -4.43 -10.61
CA ILE A 50 10.49 -5.45 -9.60
C ILE A 50 9.49 -6.59 -9.76
N ASN A 51 10.00 -7.81 -9.73
CA ASN A 51 9.18 -9.00 -9.67
C ASN A 51 8.72 -9.19 -8.23
N ALA A 52 7.42 -9.40 -8.04
CA ALA A 52 6.83 -9.62 -6.74
C ALA A 52 5.66 -10.59 -6.83
N LYS A 53 5.11 -10.91 -5.65
CA LYS A 53 3.88 -11.70 -5.51
C LYS A 53 2.88 -10.96 -4.65
N THR A 54 1.60 -11.27 -4.83
CA THR A 54 0.51 -10.68 -4.05
C THR A 54 -0.47 -11.75 -3.56
N ASN A 55 -1.44 -11.30 -2.74
CA ASN A 55 -2.57 -12.02 -2.18
C ASN A 55 -2.26 -12.70 -0.82
N LEU A 56 -3.30 -13.14 -0.11
CA LEU A 56 -3.20 -13.64 1.26
C LEU A 56 -2.27 -14.85 1.41
N GLY A 57 -2.02 -15.60 0.32
CA GLY A 57 -1.06 -16.70 0.30
C GLY A 57 0.41 -16.29 0.50
N MET A 58 0.69 -15.00 0.60
CA MET A 58 2.02 -14.48 0.97
C MET A 58 2.25 -14.44 2.48
N LEU A 59 1.26 -14.78 3.30
CA LEU A 59 1.44 -15.04 4.73
C LEU A 59 2.14 -16.40 4.95
N ASN A 60 2.88 -16.54 6.04
CA ASN A 60 3.66 -17.75 6.33
C ASN A 60 3.33 -18.35 7.70
N LYS A 61 3.05 -19.66 7.74
CA LYS A 61 2.73 -20.38 8.99
C LYS A 61 3.93 -20.55 9.92
N ASP A 62 5.15 -20.52 9.41
CA ASP A 62 6.36 -20.77 10.18
C ASP A 62 7.15 -19.50 10.51
N GLU A 63 6.73 -18.34 10.01
CA GLU A 63 7.39 -17.04 10.25
C GLU A 63 6.47 -16.08 11.00
N VAL A 64 7.07 -15.07 11.61
CA VAL A 64 6.35 -13.96 12.24
C VAL A 64 5.75 -13.09 11.13
N ASN A 65 4.42 -13.02 11.00
CA ASN A 65 3.77 -12.16 10.03
C ASN A 65 3.50 -10.79 10.65
N LEU A 66 4.23 -9.79 10.16
CA LEU A 66 4.07 -8.38 10.51
C LEU A 66 3.45 -7.65 9.31
N VAL A 67 2.26 -7.08 9.51
CA VAL A 67 1.53 -6.38 8.45
C VAL A 67 1.68 -4.87 8.61
N ILE A 68 2.23 -4.21 7.60
CA ILE A 68 2.19 -2.75 7.45
C ILE A 68 0.91 -2.35 6.71
N HIS A 69 0.11 -1.45 7.29
CA HIS A 69 -1.14 -1.01 6.66
C HIS A 69 -1.38 0.48 6.85
N GLY A 70 -1.64 1.21 5.77
CA GLY A 70 -1.65 2.66 5.85
C GLY A 70 -1.25 3.36 4.56
N HIS A 71 -0.65 4.54 4.71
CA HIS A 71 -0.28 5.45 3.63
C HIS A 71 1.08 6.16 3.82
N GLU A 72 1.59 6.31 5.04
CA GLU A 72 2.86 7.00 5.29
C GLU A 72 4.03 5.98 5.17
N PRO A 73 5.02 6.19 4.27
CA PRO A 73 6.08 5.20 4.02
C PRO A 73 7.21 5.25 5.05
N THR A 74 7.33 6.33 5.81
CA THR A 74 8.50 6.64 6.65
C THR A 74 8.78 5.58 7.71
N LEU A 75 7.76 5.13 8.44
CA LEU A 75 7.91 4.05 9.42
C LEU A 75 7.99 2.67 8.75
N SER A 76 7.23 2.46 7.67
CA SER A 76 7.21 1.18 6.95
C SER A 76 8.56 0.82 6.34
N GLU A 77 9.30 1.79 5.77
CA GLU A 77 10.66 1.58 5.27
C GLU A 77 11.61 1.11 6.37
N LEU A 78 11.57 1.76 7.55
CA LEU A 78 12.40 1.37 8.71
C LEU A 78 12.07 -0.03 9.21
N ILE A 79 10.79 -0.40 9.25
CA ILE A 79 10.36 -1.75 9.65
C ILE A 79 10.92 -2.79 8.68
N VAL A 80 10.86 -2.53 7.37
CA VAL A 80 11.33 -3.46 6.34
C VAL A 80 12.85 -3.59 6.40
N GLU A 81 13.58 -2.49 6.54
CA GLU A 81 15.03 -2.49 6.72
C GLU A 81 15.43 -3.33 7.95
N LEU A 82 14.84 -3.03 9.11
CA LEU A 82 15.16 -3.72 10.36
C LEU A 82 14.68 -5.17 10.41
N SER A 83 13.67 -5.56 9.63
CA SER A 83 13.24 -6.96 9.56
C SER A 83 14.32 -7.90 9.02
N ASN A 84 15.32 -7.34 8.31
CA ASN A 84 16.48 -8.06 7.81
C ASN A 84 17.69 -8.01 8.78
N ASP A 85 17.58 -7.30 9.91
CA ASP A 85 18.63 -7.23 10.94
C ASP A 85 18.85 -8.62 11.56
N LYS A 86 20.11 -9.07 11.55
CA LYS A 86 20.51 -10.38 12.07
C LYS A 86 20.07 -10.57 13.53
N GLU A 87 20.15 -9.53 14.35
CA GLU A 87 19.74 -9.60 15.76
C GLU A 87 18.25 -9.93 15.89
N LEU A 88 17.40 -9.30 15.08
CA LEU A 88 15.95 -9.50 15.10
C LEU A 88 15.56 -10.85 14.52
N ILE A 89 16.24 -11.31 13.46
CA ILE A 89 16.05 -12.65 12.89
C ILE A 89 16.44 -13.74 13.91
N ASP A 90 17.59 -13.59 14.58
CA ASP A 90 18.04 -14.54 15.59
C ASP A 90 17.08 -14.53 16.80
N TYR A 91 16.53 -13.37 17.15
CA TYR A 91 15.49 -13.27 18.17
C TYR A 91 14.20 -13.98 17.76
N ALA A 92 13.73 -13.83 16.52
CA ALA A 92 12.58 -14.55 15.98
C ALA A 92 12.77 -16.07 16.06
N LYS A 93 13.96 -16.55 15.69
CA LYS A 93 14.36 -17.96 15.82
C LYS A 93 14.34 -18.46 17.26
N SER A 94 14.80 -17.64 18.21
CA SER A 94 14.75 -17.98 19.64
C SER A 94 13.32 -18.18 20.16
N LYS A 95 12.32 -17.60 19.50
CA LYS A 95 10.88 -17.75 19.81
C LYS A 95 10.18 -18.85 18.99
N GLY A 96 10.94 -19.58 18.16
CA GLY A 96 10.44 -20.70 17.37
C GLY A 96 9.95 -20.35 15.95
N ALA A 97 10.09 -19.10 15.51
CA ALA A 97 9.80 -18.71 14.13
C ALA A 97 11.01 -18.96 13.22
N LYS A 98 10.81 -19.31 11.94
CA LYS A 98 11.89 -19.47 10.97
C LYS A 98 12.50 -18.15 10.51
N GLY A 99 11.74 -17.06 10.62
CA GLY A 99 12.09 -15.73 10.14
C GLY A 99 10.99 -14.70 10.44
N ILE A 100 11.13 -13.52 9.84
CA ILE A 100 10.18 -12.40 9.92
C ILE A 100 9.65 -12.17 8.51
N ASN A 101 8.34 -12.29 8.34
CA ASN A 101 7.64 -12.04 7.09
C ASN A 101 6.91 -10.70 7.19
N VAL A 102 7.49 -9.65 6.59
CA VAL A 102 6.83 -8.36 6.45
C VAL A 102 6.01 -8.36 5.17
N VAL A 103 4.73 -8.05 5.29
CA VAL A 103 3.78 -7.93 4.18
C VAL A 103 2.92 -6.68 4.37
N GLY A 104 2.20 -6.24 3.34
CA GLY A 104 1.45 -4.99 3.44
C GLY A 104 0.02 -5.01 2.93
N ILE A 105 -0.78 -4.04 3.39
CA ILE A 105 -2.13 -3.74 2.88
C ILE A 105 -2.25 -2.24 2.53
N CYS A 106 -2.92 -1.95 1.42
CA CYS A 106 -3.20 -0.58 0.94
C CYS A 106 -1.96 0.18 0.45
N CYS A 107 -1.94 1.50 0.56
CA CYS A 107 -0.98 2.37 -0.14
C CYS A 107 0.44 2.23 0.41
N THR A 108 0.63 2.15 1.74
CA THR A 108 1.96 1.91 2.34
C THR A 108 2.57 0.60 1.82
N ALA A 109 1.74 -0.42 1.55
CA ALA A 109 2.20 -1.66 0.94
C ALA A 109 2.68 -1.46 -0.50
N ASN A 110 2.00 -0.62 -1.28
CA ASN A 110 2.41 -0.30 -2.64
C ASN A 110 3.71 0.51 -2.66
N GLU A 111 3.90 1.45 -1.71
CA GLU A 111 5.15 2.20 -1.58
C GLU A 111 6.33 1.27 -1.34
N ILE A 112 6.20 0.37 -0.37
CA ILE A 112 7.26 -0.59 -0.05
C ILE A 112 7.41 -1.66 -1.15
N LEU A 113 6.33 -2.12 -1.77
CA LEU A 113 6.38 -3.03 -2.92
C LEU A 113 7.26 -2.46 -4.04
N MET A 114 7.03 -1.20 -4.40
CA MET A 114 7.70 -0.55 -5.52
C MET A 114 9.21 -0.34 -5.30
N ARG A 115 9.67 -0.35 -4.04
CA ARG A 115 11.07 -0.08 -3.67
C ARG A 115 11.81 -1.31 -3.14
N GLN A 116 11.15 -2.08 -2.28
CA GLN A 116 11.73 -3.20 -1.54
C GLN A 116 11.18 -4.57 -1.98
N GLY A 117 10.12 -4.61 -2.79
CA GLY A 117 9.51 -5.86 -3.27
C GLY A 117 8.66 -6.60 -2.24
N VAL A 118 8.29 -5.93 -1.14
CA VAL A 118 7.41 -6.49 -0.11
C VAL A 118 6.04 -6.81 -0.70
N ALA A 119 5.52 -7.99 -0.35
CA ALA A 119 4.28 -8.49 -0.93
C ALA A 119 3.05 -7.74 -0.40
N PRO A 120 2.23 -7.13 -1.26
CA PRO A 120 0.89 -6.69 -0.87
C PRO A 120 -0.01 -7.93 -0.73
N ILE A 121 -0.56 -8.16 0.46
CA ILE A 121 -1.44 -9.32 0.73
C ILE A 121 -2.91 -9.04 0.43
N GLY A 122 -3.29 -7.78 0.17
CA GLY A 122 -4.66 -7.43 -0.19
C GLY A 122 -4.88 -5.93 -0.38
N ASN A 123 -6.11 -5.58 -0.75
CA ASN A 123 -6.58 -4.20 -0.84
C ASN A 123 -7.32 -3.78 0.45
N PHE A 124 -7.93 -2.60 0.45
CA PHE A 124 -8.71 -2.07 1.57
C PHE A 124 -9.70 -3.07 2.17
N LEU A 125 -10.50 -3.77 1.36
CA LEU A 125 -11.53 -4.69 1.86
C LEU A 125 -10.97 -6.04 2.33
N SER A 126 -9.68 -6.27 2.10
CA SER A 126 -9.01 -7.48 2.56
C SER A 126 -8.49 -7.35 4.00
N GLN A 127 -8.52 -6.15 4.60
CA GLN A 127 -7.88 -5.89 5.90
C GLN A 127 -8.43 -6.73 7.06
N GLU A 128 -9.75 -6.88 7.17
CA GLU A 128 -10.37 -7.72 8.20
C GLU A 128 -10.16 -9.21 7.90
N ILE A 129 -10.29 -9.60 6.62
CA ILE A 129 -10.10 -10.97 6.16
C ILE A 129 -8.66 -11.44 6.43
N ALA A 130 -7.68 -10.56 6.29
CA ALA A 130 -6.28 -10.85 6.59
C ALA A 130 -6.09 -11.23 8.07
N VAL A 131 -6.72 -10.49 9.00
CA VAL A 131 -6.73 -10.84 10.44
C VAL A 131 -7.41 -12.19 10.68
N MET A 132 -8.52 -12.44 9.97
CA MET A 132 -9.28 -13.69 10.09
C MET A 132 -8.51 -14.96 9.66
N THR A 133 -7.37 -14.83 8.97
CA THR A 133 -6.47 -15.97 8.71
C THR A 133 -5.89 -16.59 9.98
N GLY A 134 -5.87 -15.82 11.08
CA GLY A 134 -5.23 -16.21 12.34
C GLY A 134 -3.70 -16.26 12.28
N ALA A 135 -3.08 -15.80 11.18
CA ALA A 135 -1.63 -15.88 10.98
C ALA A 135 -0.87 -14.60 11.37
N ILE A 136 -1.55 -13.47 11.59
CA ILE A 136 -0.91 -12.16 11.80
C ILE A 136 -0.56 -11.95 13.28
N GLU A 137 0.71 -11.75 13.59
CA GLU A 137 1.14 -11.41 14.96
C GLU A 137 0.86 -9.96 15.28
N LEU A 138 1.14 -9.07 14.34
CA LEU A 138 1.02 -7.64 14.54
C LEU A 138 0.64 -6.96 13.23
N MET A 139 -0.37 -6.09 13.29
CA MET A 139 -0.71 -5.15 12.24
C MET A 139 -0.40 -3.73 12.75
N VAL A 140 0.57 -3.08 12.12
CA VAL A 140 0.93 -1.70 12.42
C VAL A 140 0.24 -0.78 11.42
N VAL A 141 -0.38 0.28 11.93
CA VAL A 141 -1.20 1.21 11.14
C VAL A 141 -0.87 2.67 11.41
N ASP A 142 -0.88 3.48 10.35
CA ASP A 142 -0.69 4.94 10.41
C ASP A 142 -2.02 5.71 10.31
N ILE A 143 -2.38 6.22 9.14
CA ILE A 143 -3.55 7.01 8.80
C ILE A 143 -4.24 6.48 7.53
N GLN A 144 -5.49 6.90 7.36
CA GLN A 144 -6.31 6.71 6.15
C GLN A 144 -6.64 5.24 5.79
N CYS A 145 -7.89 5.00 5.42
CA CYS A 145 -8.41 3.68 4.98
C CYS A 145 -8.20 2.52 5.97
N ILE A 146 -8.05 2.81 7.26
CA ILE A 146 -7.98 1.81 8.33
C ILE A 146 -9.39 1.69 8.93
N MET A 147 -10.02 0.53 8.78
CA MET A 147 -11.35 0.26 9.32
C MET A 147 -11.29 0.19 10.83
N GLN A 148 -12.11 1.01 11.50
CA GLN A 148 -12.18 1.03 12.97
C GLN A 148 -12.59 -0.33 13.56
N ALA A 149 -13.33 -1.14 12.79
CA ALA A 149 -13.71 -2.50 13.16
C ALA A 149 -12.51 -3.41 13.45
N LEU A 150 -11.32 -3.12 12.91
CA LEU A 150 -10.09 -3.83 13.23
C LEU A 150 -9.81 -3.84 14.73
N GLY A 151 -10.11 -2.76 15.47
CA GLY A 151 -9.87 -2.67 16.91
C GLY A 151 -10.65 -3.71 17.73
N GLU A 152 -11.89 -4.01 17.36
CA GLU A 152 -12.68 -5.07 18.00
C GLU A 152 -12.36 -6.45 17.41
N LEU A 153 -12.08 -6.52 16.11
CA LEU A 153 -11.77 -7.78 15.43
C LEU A 153 -10.49 -8.41 16.00
N THR A 154 -9.42 -7.63 16.18
CA THR A 154 -8.14 -8.16 16.65
C THR A 154 -8.20 -8.75 18.05
N LYS A 155 -9.16 -8.31 18.90
CA LYS A 155 -9.38 -8.91 20.23
C LYS A 155 -9.85 -10.37 20.20
N LYS A 156 -10.40 -10.81 19.06
CA LYS A 156 -10.83 -12.20 18.84
C LYS A 156 -9.68 -13.13 18.41
N PHE A 157 -8.51 -12.56 18.13
CA PHE A 157 -7.29 -13.25 17.72
C PHE A 157 -6.14 -12.88 18.67
N HIS A 158 -4.97 -13.48 18.48
CA HIS A 158 -3.76 -13.03 19.20
C HIS A 158 -3.19 -11.74 18.61
N THR A 159 -3.59 -11.38 17.39
CA THR A 159 -3.09 -10.23 16.63
C THR A 159 -3.09 -8.94 17.46
N LYS A 160 -1.95 -8.26 17.48
CA LYS A 160 -1.82 -6.93 18.06
C LYS A 160 -2.07 -5.87 16.99
N LEU A 161 -3.01 -4.96 17.22
CA LEU A 161 -3.19 -3.76 16.41
C LEU A 161 -2.41 -2.61 17.04
N VAL A 162 -1.50 -2.00 16.28
CA VAL A 162 -0.66 -0.88 16.75
C VAL A 162 -0.94 0.35 15.89
N THR A 163 -1.43 1.44 16.49
CA THR A 163 -1.55 2.74 15.82
C THR A 163 -0.33 3.61 16.10
N THR A 164 0.20 4.28 15.08
CA THR A 164 1.46 5.03 15.22
C THR A 164 1.32 6.53 14.98
N SER A 165 0.34 6.98 14.19
CA SER A 165 0.16 8.41 13.94
C SER A 165 -0.58 9.11 15.07
N PRO A 166 -0.16 10.30 15.54
CA PRO A 166 -0.95 11.09 16.49
C PRO A 166 -2.30 11.54 15.89
N LYS A 167 -2.41 11.53 14.55
CA LYS A 167 -3.63 11.86 13.80
C LYS A 167 -4.68 10.76 13.86
N CYS A 168 -4.31 9.53 14.25
CA CYS A 168 -5.19 8.36 14.22
C CYS A 168 -4.99 7.48 15.46
N LYS A 169 -6.01 7.43 16.32
CA LYS A 169 -6.08 6.47 17.44
C LYS A 169 -7.33 5.63 17.29
N ILE A 170 -7.19 4.32 17.45
CA ILE A 170 -8.28 3.35 17.35
C ILE A 170 -8.53 2.79 18.74
N THR A 171 -9.78 2.84 19.20
CA THR A 171 -10.13 2.26 20.50
C THR A 171 -9.86 0.75 20.50
N GLY A 172 -9.19 0.26 21.54
CA GLY A 172 -8.81 -1.16 21.65
C GLY A 172 -7.49 -1.52 20.97
N SER A 173 -6.82 -0.59 20.28
CA SER A 173 -5.45 -0.79 19.77
C SER A 173 -4.40 -0.36 20.81
N ILE A 174 -3.19 -0.85 20.63
CA ILE A 174 -2.00 -0.31 21.30
C ILE A 174 -1.61 0.96 20.53
N HIS A 175 -1.22 2.02 21.23
CA HIS A 175 -0.74 3.24 20.57
C HIS A 175 0.75 3.43 20.87
N MET A 176 1.56 3.45 19.81
CA MET A 176 3.00 3.66 19.89
C MET A 176 3.36 4.80 18.94
N GLU A 177 3.36 6.02 19.46
CA GLU A 177 3.45 7.24 18.64
C GLU A 177 4.79 7.35 17.91
N PHE A 178 4.73 7.47 16.58
CA PHE A 178 5.86 7.74 15.72
C PHE A 178 6.20 9.23 15.73
N LYS A 179 7.47 9.52 16.00
CA LYS A 179 8.09 10.84 15.97
C LYS A 179 9.34 10.76 15.10
N GLU A 180 9.73 11.88 14.53
CA GLU A 180 10.88 11.95 13.62
C GLU A 180 12.19 11.50 14.30
N ASP A 181 12.31 11.65 15.62
CA ASP A 181 13.51 11.32 16.40
C ASP A 181 13.53 9.90 17.00
N ASN A 182 12.40 9.18 17.00
CA ASN A 182 12.30 7.85 17.62
C ASN A 182 12.10 6.69 16.63
N GLY A 183 12.09 6.96 15.32
CA GLY A 183 11.68 5.99 14.30
C GLY A 183 12.37 4.63 14.35
N LEU A 184 13.70 4.61 14.51
CA LEU A 184 14.49 3.38 14.56
C LEU A 184 14.18 2.54 15.81
N GLU A 185 14.09 3.20 16.98
CA GLU A 185 13.75 2.53 18.23
C GLU A 185 12.33 1.97 18.17
N LEU A 186 11.39 2.78 17.68
CA LEU A 186 9.98 2.39 17.56
C LEU A 186 9.80 1.21 16.59
N ALA A 187 10.43 1.25 15.42
CA ALA A 187 10.39 0.14 14.46
C ALA A 187 10.97 -1.15 15.07
N ARG A 188 12.09 -1.07 15.79
CA ARG A 188 12.67 -2.22 16.51
C ARG A 188 11.72 -2.76 17.58
N GLU A 189 11.07 -1.87 18.34
CA GLU A 189 10.10 -2.26 19.37
C GLU A 189 8.87 -2.95 18.77
N ILE A 190 8.32 -2.43 17.67
CA ILE A 190 7.20 -3.02 16.93
C ILE A 190 7.57 -4.43 16.42
N ILE A 191 8.75 -4.59 15.82
CA ILE A 191 9.20 -5.91 15.34
C ILE A 191 9.37 -6.90 16.51
N ARG A 192 10.01 -6.47 17.61
CA ARG A 192 10.15 -7.31 18.81
C ARG A 192 8.79 -7.69 19.39
N MET A 193 7.84 -6.76 19.42
CA MET A 193 6.48 -7.03 19.88
C MET A 193 5.76 -8.06 18.99
N ALA A 194 5.95 -8.00 17.67
CA ALA A 194 5.43 -9.01 16.76
C ALA A 194 6.07 -10.38 17.02
N ILE A 195 7.39 -10.43 17.16
CA ILE A 195 8.16 -11.65 17.45
C ILE A 195 7.71 -12.30 18.77
N ASP A 196 7.57 -11.51 19.83
CA ASP A 196 7.10 -12.01 21.13
C ASP A 196 5.68 -12.57 21.05
N ASN A 197 4.85 -11.98 20.20
CA ASN A 197 3.47 -12.40 20.03
C ASN A 197 3.32 -13.70 19.21
N PHE A 198 4.36 -14.16 18.50
CA PHE A 198 4.33 -15.41 17.74
C PHE A 198 3.97 -16.62 18.60
N SER A 199 4.47 -16.67 19.84
CA SER A 199 4.14 -17.72 20.82
C SER A 199 2.67 -17.75 21.24
N ASN A 200 1.94 -16.64 21.03
CA ASN A 200 0.51 -16.54 21.32
C ASN A 200 -0.37 -16.96 20.15
N ARG A 201 0.20 -17.24 18.97
CA ARG A 201 -0.53 -17.77 17.82
C ARG A 201 -1.17 -19.10 18.23
N LYS A 202 -2.50 -19.09 18.38
CA LYS A 202 -3.30 -20.21 18.88
C LYS A 202 -4.56 -20.35 18.02
N GLY A 203 -5.06 -21.58 17.92
CA GLY A 203 -6.24 -21.89 17.12
C GLY A 203 -5.89 -22.33 15.70
N GLU A 204 -6.93 -22.44 14.87
CA GLU A 204 -6.79 -22.87 13.48
C GLU A 204 -6.28 -21.72 12.61
N VAL A 205 -5.09 -21.90 12.02
CA VAL A 205 -4.50 -20.94 11.08
C VAL A 205 -4.85 -21.36 9.65
N TYR A 206 -5.64 -20.53 8.98
CA TYR A 206 -6.05 -20.73 7.60
C TYR A 206 -5.48 -19.64 6.70
N ILE A 207 -4.42 -19.99 5.97
CA ILE A 207 -3.82 -19.13 4.93
C ILE A 207 -4.23 -19.73 3.58
N PRO A 208 -5.00 -19.00 2.74
CA PRO A 208 -5.35 -19.49 1.41
C PRO A 208 -4.10 -19.69 0.55
N GLU A 209 -3.99 -20.83 -0.14
CA GLU A 209 -2.88 -21.13 -1.06
C GLU A 209 -3.03 -20.42 -2.41
N VAL A 210 -3.46 -19.15 -2.39
CA VAL A 210 -3.68 -18.34 -3.59
C VAL A 210 -2.67 -17.21 -3.58
N THR A 211 -1.78 -17.23 -4.56
CA THR A 211 -0.83 -16.16 -4.85
C THR A 211 -0.94 -15.75 -6.32
N SER A 212 -0.41 -14.58 -6.66
CA SER A 212 -0.29 -14.17 -8.06
C SER A 212 1.02 -13.43 -8.26
N ASP A 213 1.74 -13.77 -9.32
CA ASP A 213 2.93 -13.05 -9.74
C ASP A 213 2.56 -11.70 -10.33
N LEU A 214 3.39 -10.69 -10.10
CA LEU A 214 3.24 -9.36 -10.67
C LEU A 214 4.60 -8.69 -10.91
N ILE A 215 4.61 -7.71 -11.81
CA ILE A 215 5.73 -6.79 -11.99
C ILE A 215 5.23 -5.40 -11.58
N ALA A 216 5.90 -4.78 -10.62
CA ALA A 216 5.60 -3.43 -10.11
C ALA A 216 6.75 -2.47 -10.41
N GLY A 217 6.67 -1.23 -9.91
CA GLY A 217 7.76 -0.27 -9.97
C GLY A 217 7.95 0.43 -11.32
N PHE A 218 6.87 0.58 -12.09
CA PHE A 218 6.85 1.34 -13.34
C PHE A 218 6.75 2.86 -13.06
N SER A 219 7.83 3.45 -12.55
CA SER A 219 7.97 4.91 -12.42
C SER A 219 8.05 5.61 -13.78
N HIS A 220 7.88 6.94 -13.78
CA HIS A 220 8.05 7.76 -14.98
C HIS A 220 9.43 7.54 -15.63
N GLU A 221 10.47 7.54 -14.80
CA GLU A 221 11.87 7.34 -15.16
C GLU A 221 12.09 5.94 -15.73
N TYR A 222 11.52 4.92 -15.07
CA TYR A 222 11.66 3.55 -15.53
C TYR A 222 10.95 3.32 -16.86
N ILE A 223 9.76 3.91 -17.09
CA ILE A 223 9.05 3.77 -18.37
C ILE A 223 9.86 4.42 -19.50
N ARG A 224 10.43 5.62 -19.29
CA ARG A 224 11.31 6.26 -20.28
C ARG A 224 12.53 5.40 -20.62
N TYR A 225 13.14 4.81 -19.60
CA TYR A 225 14.24 3.87 -19.77
C TYR A 225 13.80 2.61 -20.52
N ALA A 226 12.65 2.02 -20.18
CA ALA A 226 12.16 0.78 -20.81
C ALA A 226 11.84 0.99 -22.30
N LEU A 227 11.31 2.15 -22.68
CA LEU A 227 10.97 2.47 -24.06
C LEU A 227 12.20 2.88 -24.90
N GLY A 228 13.08 3.72 -24.35
CA GLY A 228 14.20 4.32 -25.10
C GLY A 228 15.57 3.69 -24.84
N GLY A 229 15.68 2.81 -23.86
CA GLY A 229 16.95 2.33 -23.33
C GLY A 229 17.78 3.43 -22.64
N ARG A 230 18.98 3.06 -22.20
CA ARG A 230 19.86 3.97 -21.43
C ARG A 230 20.29 5.22 -22.20
N PHE A 231 20.44 5.14 -23.51
CA PHE A 231 21.03 6.23 -24.33
C PHE A 231 19.99 7.11 -25.02
N ARG A 232 18.72 6.68 -25.10
CA ARG A 232 17.65 7.40 -25.80
C ARG A 232 16.34 7.42 -25.00
N GLU A 233 16.45 7.43 -23.67
CA GLU A 233 15.31 7.40 -22.74
C GLU A 233 14.26 8.47 -23.06
N SER A 234 13.07 8.05 -23.50
CA SER A 234 12.05 8.94 -24.02
C SER A 234 10.71 8.23 -24.14
N PHE A 235 9.62 9.01 -24.12
CA PHE A 235 8.29 8.53 -24.51
C PHE A 235 8.08 8.52 -26.03
N ARG A 236 9.07 8.91 -26.85
CA ARG A 236 8.91 8.93 -28.30
C ARG A 236 8.37 7.61 -28.88
N PRO A 237 8.86 6.41 -28.47
CA PRO A 237 8.28 5.15 -28.95
C PRO A 237 6.79 4.98 -28.60
N LEU A 238 6.38 5.44 -27.42
CA LEU A 238 4.97 5.44 -27.01
C LEU A 238 4.15 6.42 -27.84
N ASN A 239 4.64 7.65 -28.02
CA ASN A 239 3.98 8.68 -28.81
C ASN A 239 3.83 8.26 -30.28
N ASP A 240 4.89 7.70 -30.88
CA ASP A 240 4.87 7.19 -32.26
C ASP A 240 3.84 6.06 -32.39
N ALA A 241 3.73 5.17 -31.40
CA ALA A 241 2.70 4.13 -31.38
C ALA A 241 1.28 4.71 -31.30
N ILE A 242 1.05 5.74 -30.48
CA ILE A 242 -0.25 6.42 -30.37
C ILE A 242 -0.61 7.10 -31.70
N ILE A 243 0.31 7.85 -32.30
CA ILE A 243 0.11 8.57 -33.58
C ILE A 243 -0.19 7.58 -34.71
N ASP A 244 0.51 6.46 -34.75
CA ASP A 244 0.30 5.40 -35.75
C ASP A 244 -1.01 4.60 -35.52
N GLY A 245 -1.82 4.98 -34.53
CA GLY A 245 -3.07 4.30 -34.18
C GLY A 245 -2.87 2.94 -33.49
N ARG A 246 -1.62 2.53 -33.22
CA ARG A 246 -1.28 1.33 -32.46
C ARG A 246 -1.47 1.52 -30.95
N GLY A 247 -1.51 2.77 -30.47
CA GLY A 247 -1.56 3.15 -29.06
C GLY A 247 -2.86 3.79 -28.56
N ILE A 248 -3.91 3.92 -29.40
CA ILE A 248 -5.21 4.50 -29.02
C ILE A 248 -5.85 3.76 -27.83
N ASN A 249 -5.56 2.46 -27.70
CA ASN A 249 -6.04 1.66 -26.59
C ASN A 249 -5.25 1.90 -25.29
N TRP A 250 -4.02 2.42 -25.34
CA TRP A 250 -3.16 2.58 -24.17
C TRP A 250 -3.60 3.72 -23.24
N GLU A 251 -4.04 4.86 -23.77
CA GLU A 251 -4.58 5.96 -22.95
C GLU A 251 -5.87 5.54 -22.23
N THR A 252 -6.73 4.79 -22.93
CA THR A 252 -7.93 4.19 -22.33
C THR A 252 -7.54 3.18 -21.25
N ILE A 253 -6.50 2.36 -21.47
CA ILE A 253 -6.01 1.40 -20.46
C ILE A 253 -5.40 2.11 -19.26
N SER A 254 -4.58 3.15 -19.43
CA SER A 254 -3.99 3.89 -18.31
C SER A 254 -5.09 4.59 -17.51
N CYS A 255 -6.00 5.30 -18.18
CA CYS A 255 -7.14 5.97 -17.54
C CYS A 255 -8.05 4.97 -16.83
N MET A 256 -8.46 3.89 -17.51
CA MET A 256 -9.30 2.84 -16.93
C MET A 256 -8.56 2.07 -15.83
N SER A 257 -7.26 1.78 -15.95
CA SER A 257 -6.50 1.10 -14.91
C SER A 257 -6.31 1.99 -13.69
N MET A 258 -6.17 3.31 -13.86
CA MET A 258 -6.15 4.26 -12.75
C MET A 258 -7.53 4.39 -12.09
N LEU A 259 -8.61 4.53 -12.87
CA LEU A 259 -9.98 4.54 -12.38
C LEU A 259 -10.34 3.23 -11.67
N LEU A 260 -9.93 2.09 -12.24
CA LEU A 260 -10.13 0.76 -11.68
C LEU A 260 -9.23 0.50 -10.48
N SER A 261 -7.99 0.98 -10.46
CA SER A 261 -7.10 0.88 -9.29
C SER A 261 -7.67 1.71 -8.13
N GLY A 262 -8.08 2.95 -8.40
CA GLY A 262 -8.74 3.83 -7.42
C GLY A 262 -10.06 3.24 -6.91
N THR A 263 -10.88 2.64 -7.78
CA THR A 263 -12.12 1.94 -7.35
C THR A 263 -11.84 0.59 -6.68
N ASN A 264 -10.78 -0.14 -7.06
CA ASN A 264 -10.36 -1.39 -6.41
C ASN A 264 -9.76 -1.15 -5.01
N ILE A 265 -9.25 0.06 -4.74
CA ILE A 265 -8.88 0.49 -3.39
C ILE A 265 -10.13 0.68 -2.52
N LEU A 266 -11.32 0.95 -3.07
CA LEU A 266 -12.50 1.27 -2.25
C LEU A 266 -13.63 0.23 -2.32
N VAL A 267 -13.67 -0.62 -3.34
CA VAL A 267 -14.74 -1.59 -3.60
C VAL A 267 -14.13 -2.98 -3.85
N MET A 268 -14.77 -4.04 -3.33
CA MET A 268 -14.33 -5.41 -3.56
C MET A 268 -14.32 -5.62 -5.06
N ARG A 269 -13.25 -6.23 -5.61
CA ARG A 269 -13.05 -6.52 -7.04
C ARG A 269 -14.39 -6.83 -7.72
N HIS A 270 -14.99 -5.85 -8.39
CA HIS A 270 -16.23 -6.11 -9.11
C HIS A 270 -15.83 -6.97 -10.32
N PRO A 271 -16.39 -8.19 -10.52
CA PRO A 271 -15.96 -9.08 -11.60
C PRO A 271 -15.98 -8.42 -12.98
N LYS A 272 -16.91 -7.48 -13.19
CA LYS A 272 -16.95 -6.62 -14.40
C LYS A 272 -15.68 -5.81 -14.62
N ALA A 273 -15.04 -5.22 -13.60
CA ALA A 273 -13.80 -4.48 -13.77
C ALA A 273 -12.67 -5.35 -14.33
N VAL A 274 -12.53 -6.57 -13.79
CA VAL A 274 -11.55 -7.54 -14.27
C VAL A 274 -11.88 -8.01 -15.69
N ASN A 275 -13.16 -8.24 -15.97
CA ASN A 275 -13.60 -8.63 -17.31
C ASN A 275 -13.39 -7.51 -18.33
N ILE A 276 -13.66 -6.25 -17.98
CA ILE A 276 -13.39 -5.08 -18.84
C ILE A 276 -11.90 -5.03 -19.17
N ILE A 277 -11.00 -5.14 -18.18
CA ILE A 277 -9.55 -5.18 -18.44
C ILE A 277 -9.20 -6.35 -19.37
N LYS A 278 -9.74 -7.55 -19.13
CA LYS A 278 -9.47 -8.73 -19.96
C LYS A 278 -9.99 -8.59 -21.39
N GLU A 279 -11.18 -8.05 -21.58
CA GLU A 279 -11.79 -7.78 -22.89
C GLU A 279 -10.95 -6.76 -23.64
N PHE A 280 -10.57 -5.66 -22.99
CA PHE A 280 -9.74 -4.62 -23.61
C PHE A 280 -8.32 -5.10 -23.95
N ILE A 281 -7.68 -5.92 -23.08
CA ILE A 281 -6.37 -6.54 -23.41
C ILE A 281 -6.50 -7.47 -24.62
N LYS A 282 -7.62 -8.17 -24.80
CA LYS A 282 -7.84 -9.01 -25.98
C LYS A 282 -8.00 -8.20 -27.26
N GLU A 283 -8.54 -6.98 -27.19
CA GLU A 283 -8.64 -6.08 -28.34
C GLU A 283 -7.28 -5.46 -28.74
N LEU A 284 -6.25 -5.59 -27.90
CA LEU A 284 -4.88 -5.12 -28.17
C LEU A 284 -3.99 -6.15 -28.89
N LEU A 285 -4.25 -7.45 -28.69
CA LEU A 285 -3.44 -8.57 -29.19
C LEU A 285 -3.94 -9.03 -30.55
#